data_AF-A0A954RVR0-F1
#
_entry.id   AF-A0A954RVR0-F1
#
_cell.length_a   1.000
_cell.length_b   1.000
_cell.length_c   1.000
_cell.angle_alpha   90.00
_cell.angle_beta   90.00
_cell.angle_gamma   90.00
#
_symmetry.space_group_name_H-M   'P 1'
#
loop_
_entity.id
_entity.type
_entity.pdbx_description
1 polymer ?
#
loop_
_entity_poly.entity_id
_entity_poly.type
_entity_poly.pdbx_seq_one_letter_code
_entity_poly.pdbx_strand_id
1 'polypeptide(L)'
;MAAKKAETNGKPTNRIADALSTGNKQLRVPQIELAVVTVRIAGITPLIHHKWSEKALTMIRDKQAGKKTKTRDIRKPDEEGEAATYRTKDGGYGVPAMSIKSALIAAAHKDLGIDKTLVRKALFIHCEDGDMLLPLECDPPEIREDVVRVGMGSTDLRYRPYYHEWAVSVTFDLDSSLLQVEDVIALINRAGFGVGIGEWRPEKGGEFGRFRVDTETPLEISKQQV
;
A
#
# COMPACT_ATOMS: atom_id res chain seq x y z
N MET A 1 65.05 -30.67 -27.89
CA MET A 1 65.65 -29.43 -27.37
C MET A 1 64.58 -28.63 -26.64
N ALA A 2 64.99 -27.96 -25.57
CA ALA A 2 64.19 -27.59 -24.41
C ALA A 2 63.24 -26.38 -24.60
N ALA A 3 62.15 -26.41 -23.83
CA ALA A 3 61.26 -25.29 -23.55
C ALA A 3 61.90 -24.27 -22.58
N LYS A 4 61.57 -22.98 -22.73
CA LYS A 4 61.63 -22.01 -21.62
C LYS A 4 60.55 -20.92 -21.74
N LYS A 5 59.94 -20.67 -20.59
CA LYS A 5 58.74 -19.87 -20.28
C LYS A 5 58.86 -18.37 -20.63
N ALA A 6 57.72 -17.78 -20.99
CA ALA A 6 57.47 -16.34 -20.92
C ALA A 6 56.88 -16.01 -19.53
N GLU A 7 57.49 -15.06 -18.82
CA GLU A 7 56.96 -14.47 -17.58
C GLU A 7 56.49 -13.04 -17.87
N THR A 8 55.20 -12.83 -17.67
CA THR A 8 54.51 -11.54 -17.68
C THR A 8 54.60 -10.90 -16.30
N ASN A 9 55.03 -9.64 -16.19
CA ASN A 9 54.89 -8.89 -14.94
C ASN A 9 54.59 -7.41 -15.20
N GLY A 10 53.36 -7.12 -15.63
CA GLY A 10 52.80 -5.77 -15.61
C GLY A 10 52.12 -5.52 -14.26
N LYS A 11 52.77 -4.75 -13.38
CA LYS A 11 52.15 -4.28 -12.12
C LYS A 11 50.97 -3.35 -12.44
N PRO A 12 49.80 -3.52 -11.83
CA PRO A 12 48.71 -2.56 -11.93
C PRO A 12 49.08 -1.29 -11.13
N THR A 13 49.03 -0.14 -11.81
CA THR A 13 49.21 1.18 -11.21
C THR A 13 48.02 1.49 -10.30
N ASN A 14 48.27 1.47 -9.00
CA ASN A 14 47.28 1.76 -7.96
C ASN A 14 46.98 3.27 -7.93
N ARG A 15 46.01 3.74 -8.74
CA ARG A 15 45.51 5.14 -8.78
C ARG A 15 44.66 5.53 -7.57
N ILE A 16 45.05 5.10 -6.37
CA ILE A 16 44.32 5.41 -5.12
C ILE A 16 45.23 6.12 -4.11
N ALA A 17 46.52 6.32 -4.40
CA ALA A 17 47.47 6.91 -3.46
C ALA A 17 47.62 8.45 -3.56
N ASP A 18 47.17 9.11 -4.63
CA ASP A 18 47.45 10.54 -4.87
C ASP A 18 46.29 11.51 -4.52
N ALA A 19 45.29 11.07 -3.75
CA ALA A 19 44.14 11.93 -3.38
C ALA A 19 44.00 12.19 -1.86
N LEU A 20 45.07 12.04 -1.08
CA LEU A 20 45.06 12.32 0.37
C LEU A 20 45.95 13.53 0.71
N SER A 21 45.59 14.69 0.15
CA SER A 21 46.02 15.99 0.65
C SER A 21 45.16 17.08 0.02
N THR A 22 43.98 17.37 0.56
CA THR A 22 43.42 18.75 0.62
C THR A 22 42.22 18.82 1.57
N GLY A 23 42.39 19.53 2.68
CA GLY A 23 41.31 20.27 3.36
C GLY A 23 40.31 19.46 4.20
N ASN A 24 40.09 19.92 5.43
CA ASN A 24 38.99 19.50 6.29
C ASN A 24 37.66 19.98 5.69
N LYS A 25 37.18 19.34 4.61
CA LYS A 25 35.85 19.59 4.04
C LYS A 25 34.84 18.98 5.00
N GLN A 26 34.21 19.83 5.82
CA GLN A 26 33.01 19.43 6.56
C GLN A 26 31.97 18.90 5.57
N LEU A 27 31.64 17.61 5.69
CA LEU A 27 30.59 16.98 4.91
C LEU A 27 29.25 17.46 5.47
N ARG A 28 28.59 18.41 4.80
CA ARG A 28 27.21 18.78 5.11
C ARG A 28 26.29 17.77 4.42
N VAL A 29 25.75 16.83 5.19
CA VAL A 29 24.69 15.94 4.73
C VAL A 29 23.39 16.75 4.71
N PRO A 30 22.73 16.95 3.55
CA PRO A 30 21.41 17.58 3.54
C PRO A 30 20.45 16.69 4.33
N GLN A 31 19.79 17.28 5.32
CA GLN A 31 18.83 16.62 6.21
C GLN A 31 17.46 16.57 5.55
N ILE A 32 16.71 15.51 5.81
CA ILE A 32 15.33 15.41 5.34
C ILE A 32 14.46 16.04 6.42
N GLU A 33 13.62 16.99 6.01
CA GLU A 33 12.63 17.57 6.92
C GLU A 33 11.45 16.60 7.02
N LEU A 34 11.36 15.88 8.13
CA LEU A 34 10.31 14.87 8.33
C LEU A 34 9.15 15.49 9.11
N ALA A 35 7.95 15.36 8.56
CA ALA A 35 6.70 15.61 9.28
C ALA A 35 5.94 14.29 9.43
N VAL A 36 5.56 13.95 10.66
CA VAL A 36 4.67 12.85 10.98
C VAL A 36 3.26 13.44 11.11
N VAL A 37 2.32 12.94 10.31
CA VAL A 37 0.95 13.45 10.25
C VAL A 37 -0.02 12.29 10.45
N THR A 38 -0.84 12.35 11.50
CA THR A 38 -1.95 11.41 11.71
C THR A 38 -3.25 12.05 11.25
N VAL A 39 -3.97 11.34 10.38
CA VAL A 39 -5.24 11.77 9.80
C VAL A 39 -6.26 10.65 9.95
N ARG A 40 -7.44 10.95 10.48
CA ARG A 40 -8.58 10.05 10.42
C ARG A 40 -9.35 10.27 9.12
N ILE A 41 -9.65 9.18 8.42
CA ILE A 41 -10.56 9.20 7.26
C ILE A 41 -11.84 8.44 7.59
N ALA A 42 -12.96 8.95 7.13
CA ALA A 42 -14.28 8.35 7.32
C ALA A 42 -14.90 7.99 5.96
N GLY A 43 -15.52 6.82 5.91
CA GLY A 43 -16.29 6.33 4.76
C GLY A 43 -17.48 7.23 4.45
N ILE A 44 -17.68 7.51 3.15
CA ILE A 44 -18.90 8.16 2.62
C ILE A 44 -19.81 7.11 2.00
N THR A 45 -19.22 6.03 1.46
CA THR A 45 -19.95 4.88 0.96
C THR A 45 -19.42 3.60 1.61
N PRO A 46 -20.24 2.52 1.65
CA PRO A 46 -19.84 1.26 2.25
C PRO A 46 -18.57 0.68 1.64
N LEU A 47 -17.80 -0.06 2.43
CA LEU A 47 -16.53 -0.68 2.04
C LEU A 47 -16.71 -2.18 1.80
N ILE A 48 -16.12 -2.67 0.72
CA ILE A 48 -16.09 -4.10 0.39
C ILE A 48 -14.64 -4.54 0.27
N HIS A 49 -14.28 -5.59 1.02
CA HIS A 49 -12.97 -6.22 0.93
C HIS A 49 -13.02 -7.55 0.20
N HIS A 50 -11.87 -7.98 -0.33
CA HIS A 50 -11.70 -9.29 -0.95
C HIS A 50 -10.26 -9.76 -0.77
N LYS A 51 -9.90 -10.08 0.48
CA LYS A 51 -8.64 -10.75 0.76
C LYS A 51 -8.61 -12.10 0.05
N TRP A 52 -7.48 -12.44 -0.55
CA TRP A 52 -7.28 -13.78 -1.07
C TRP A 52 -7.23 -14.78 0.10
N SER A 53 -8.16 -15.74 0.10
CA SER A 53 -8.15 -16.80 1.11
C SER A 53 -6.92 -17.71 0.93
N GLU A 54 -6.41 -18.28 2.03
CA GLU A 54 -5.26 -19.20 1.95
C GLU A 54 -5.56 -20.43 1.10
N LYS A 55 -6.82 -20.88 1.12
CA LYS A 55 -7.32 -21.92 0.22
C LYS A 55 -7.16 -21.52 -1.25
N ALA A 56 -7.56 -20.31 -1.62
CA ALA A 56 -7.41 -19.81 -2.99
C ALA A 56 -5.94 -19.66 -3.39
N LEU A 57 -5.09 -19.15 -2.48
CA LEU A 57 -3.65 -19.03 -2.71
C LEU A 57 -2.99 -20.41 -2.91
N THR A 58 -3.35 -21.40 -2.09
CA THR A 58 -2.83 -22.77 -2.22
C THR A 58 -3.24 -23.38 -3.56
N MET A 59 -4.49 -23.20 -3.98
CA MET A 59 -4.93 -23.67 -5.30
C MET A 59 -4.14 -23.03 -6.45
N ILE A 60 -3.81 -21.74 -6.36
CA ILE A 60 -2.97 -21.05 -7.34
C ILE A 60 -1.55 -21.63 -7.35
N ARG A 61 -0.94 -21.82 -6.17
CA ARG A 61 0.42 -22.39 -6.03
C ARG A 61 0.49 -23.82 -6.58
N ASP A 62 -0.48 -24.66 -6.25
CA ASP A 62 -0.54 -26.05 -6.72
C ASP A 62 -0.71 -26.12 -8.25
N LYS A 63 -1.54 -25.25 -8.82
CA LYS A 63 -1.71 -25.16 -10.27
C LYS A 63 -0.40 -24.74 -10.96
N GLN A 64 0.31 -23.76 -10.41
CA GLN A 64 1.62 -23.33 -10.93
C GLN A 64 2.69 -24.41 -10.80
N ALA A 65 2.58 -25.27 -9.78
CA ALA A 65 3.45 -26.44 -9.58
C ALA A 65 3.04 -27.66 -10.43
N GLY A 66 2.03 -27.55 -11.30
CA GLY A 66 1.57 -28.64 -12.17
C GLY A 66 0.81 -29.76 -11.44
N LYS A 67 0.40 -29.55 -10.18
CA LYS A 67 -0.41 -30.51 -9.45
C LYS A 67 -1.86 -30.46 -9.90
N LYS A 68 -2.53 -31.62 -9.89
CA LYS A 68 -3.98 -31.69 -10.12
C LYS A 68 -4.71 -31.02 -8.95
N THR A 69 -5.36 -29.90 -9.21
CA THR A 69 -6.24 -29.23 -8.24
C THR A 69 -7.57 -29.99 -8.13
N LYS A 70 -8.08 -30.16 -6.91
CA LYS A 70 -9.42 -30.76 -6.68
C LYS A 70 -10.51 -29.92 -7.35
N THR A 71 -11.54 -30.60 -7.84
CA THR A 71 -12.45 -30.04 -8.85
C THR A 71 -13.65 -29.28 -8.26
N ARG A 72 -14.06 -29.52 -7.00
CA ARG A 72 -15.07 -28.71 -6.29
C ARG A 72 -15.26 -29.22 -4.85
N ASP A 73 -15.28 -28.29 -3.90
CA ASP A 73 -15.78 -28.53 -2.55
C ASP A 73 -17.18 -27.91 -2.40
N ILE A 74 -17.91 -28.35 -1.37
CA ILE A 74 -19.14 -27.68 -0.94
C ILE A 74 -18.76 -26.26 -0.48
N ARG A 75 -19.42 -25.26 -1.06
CA ARG A 75 -19.20 -23.86 -0.71
C ARG A 75 -19.89 -23.53 0.61
N LYS A 76 -19.21 -22.72 1.42
CA LYS A 76 -19.71 -22.27 2.72
C LYS A 76 -19.60 -20.74 2.75
N PRO A 77 -20.71 -20.02 2.50
CA PRO A 77 -20.71 -18.56 2.38
C PRO A 77 -19.99 -17.83 3.51
N ASP A 78 -20.32 -18.18 4.76
CA ASP A 78 -19.78 -17.51 5.95
C ASP A 78 -18.27 -17.73 6.09
N GLU A 79 -17.80 -18.97 5.89
CA GLU A 79 -16.37 -19.27 5.94
C GLU A 79 -15.58 -18.59 4.81
N GLU A 80 -16.18 -18.51 3.61
CA GLU A 80 -15.56 -17.83 2.46
C GLU A 80 -15.51 -16.32 2.65
N GLY A 81 -16.58 -15.73 3.18
CA GLY A 81 -16.68 -14.31 3.50
C GLY A 81 -15.72 -13.89 4.62
N GLU A 82 -15.65 -14.67 5.70
CA GLU A 82 -14.69 -14.43 6.77
C GLU A 82 -13.24 -14.57 6.25
N ALA A 83 -12.95 -15.57 5.42
CA ALA A 83 -11.62 -15.72 4.82
C ALA A 83 -11.25 -14.58 3.84
N ALA A 84 -12.24 -13.84 3.34
CA ALA A 84 -12.06 -12.64 2.52
C ALA A 84 -11.87 -11.35 3.36
N THR A 85 -11.91 -11.46 4.69
CA THR A 85 -11.72 -10.35 5.63
C THR A 85 -10.24 -10.14 5.97
N TYR A 86 -9.84 -8.87 6.06
CA TYR A 86 -8.53 -8.50 6.61
C TYR A 86 -8.64 -8.42 8.13
N ARG A 87 -7.73 -9.12 8.83
CA ARG A 87 -7.63 -9.15 10.28
C ARG A 87 -6.27 -8.63 10.68
N THR A 88 -6.24 -7.64 11.56
CA THR A 88 -5.01 -7.14 12.19
C THR A 88 -4.45 -8.18 13.17
N LYS A 89 -3.18 -8.03 13.57
CA LYS A 89 -2.51 -8.98 14.48
C LYS A 89 -3.23 -9.18 15.82
N ASP A 90 -3.96 -8.19 16.30
CA ASP A 90 -4.77 -8.21 17.53
C ASP A 90 -6.16 -8.85 17.35
N GLY A 91 -6.51 -9.28 16.13
CA GLY A 91 -7.78 -9.93 15.80
C GLY A 91 -8.90 -8.97 15.37
N GLY A 92 -8.64 -7.65 15.39
CA GLY A 92 -9.54 -6.63 14.88
C GLY A 92 -9.73 -6.71 13.36
N TYR A 93 -10.65 -5.89 12.84
CA TYR A 93 -10.77 -5.70 11.39
C TYR A 93 -9.66 -4.78 10.90
N GLY A 94 -9.14 -5.08 9.72
CA GLY A 94 -8.08 -4.31 9.09
C GLY A 94 -8.46 -3.76 7.72
N VAL A 95 -7.74 -2.72 7.31
CA VAL A 95 -7.71 -2.26 5.92
C VAL A 95 -6.25 -2.20 5.46
N PRO A 96 -5.92 -2.68 4.24
CA PRO A 96 -4.55 -2.57 3.74
C PRO A 96 -4.11 -1.11 3.65
N ALA A 97 -3.07 -0.73 4.38
CA ALA A 97 -2.47 0.61 4.34
C ALA A 97 -2.14 1.02 2.89
N MET A 98 -1.62 0.06 2.12
CA MET A 98 -1.28 0.27 0.72
C MET A 98 -2.47 0.57 -0.18
N SER A 99 -3.70 0.24 0.21
CA SER A 99 -4.90 0.65 -0.54
C SER A 99 -5.08 2.17 -0.48
N ILE A 100 -4.88 2.77 0.70
CA ILE A 100 -4.93 4.22 0.91
C ILE A 100 -3.80 4.90 0.13
N LYS A 101 -2.55 4.45 0.31
CA LYS A 101 -1.40 5.04 -0.43
C LYS A 101 -1.57 4.92 -1.95
N SER A 102 -2.10 3.80 -2.43
CA SER A 102 -2.38 3.61 -3.87
C SER A 102 -3.46 4.57 -4.36
N ALA A 103 -4.51 4.81 -3.55
CA ALA A 103 -5.55 5.77 -3.87
C ALA A 103 -4.99 7.20 -3.99
N LEU A 104 -4.13 7.61 -3.05
CA LEU A 104 -3.44 8.91 -3.10
C LEU A 104 -2.58 9.06 -4.35
N ILE A 105 -1.76 8.05 -4.68
CA ILE A 105 -0.91 8.05 -5.87
C ILE A 105 -1.76 8.10 -7.15
N ALA A 106 -2.91 7.42 -7.19
CA ALA A 106 -3.79 7.42 -8.35
C ALA A 106 -4.45 8.80 -8.56
N ALA A 107 -4.84 9.46 -7.47
CA ALA A 107 -5.47 10.78 -7.46
C ALA A 107 -4.50 11.93 -7.80
N ALA A 108 -3.20 11.74 -7.55
CA ALA A 108 -2.16 12.72 -7.86
C ALA A 108 -2.01 12.91 -9.39
N HIS A 109 -1.92 14.15 -9.84
CA HIS A 109 -1.70 14.50 -11.24
C HIS A 109 -0.93 15.81 -11.36
N LYS A 110 -0.03 15.91 -12.37
CA LYS A 110 0.79 17.11 -12.59
C LYS A 110 -0.04 18.38 -12.77
N ASP A 111 -1.16 18.27 -13.49
CA ASP A 111 -2.07 19.39 -13.74
C ASP A 111 -2.74 19.94 -12.46
N LEU A 112 -2.64 19.20 -11.35
CA LEU A 112 -3.16 19.58 -10.04
C LEU A 112 -2.04 20.03 -9.08
N GLY A 113 -0.81 20.18 -9.58
CA GLY A 113 0.36 20.58 -8.80
C GLY A 113 1.05 19.45 -8.04
N ILE A 114 0.48 18.24 -8.00
CA ILE A 114 1.04 17.11 -7.24
C ILE A 114 1.31 15.92 -8.17
N ASP A 115 2.57 15.69 -8.51
CA ASP A 115 2.96 14.56 -9.37
C ASP A 115 2.91 13.21 -8.63
N LYS A 116 2.54 12.14 -9.34
CA LYS A 116 2.51 10.77 -8.78
C LYS A 116 3.87 10.32 -8.25
N THR A 117 4.96 10.71 -8.91
CA THR A 117 6.32 10.37 -8.51
C THR A 117 6.73 11.11 -7.24
N LEU A 118 6.27 12.34 -7.07
CA LEU A 118 6.48 13.12 -5.85
C LEU A 118 5.87 12.39 -4.65
N VAL A 119 4.57 12.05 -4.73
CA VAL A 119 3.87 11.33 -3.64
C VAL A 119 4.54 9.99 -3.32
N ARG A 120 5.00 9.24 -4.32
CA ARG A 120 5.71 7.97 -4.08
C ARG A 120 7.02 8.13 -3.30
N LYS A 121 7.72 9.24 -3.51
CA LYS A 121 9.05 9.51 -2.93
C LYS A 121 9.00 10.26 -1.61
N ALA A 122 7.97 11.08 -1.41
CA ALA A 122 7.86 12.00 -0.28
C ALA A 122 6.88 11.56 0.80
N LEU A 123 6.03 10.55 0.56
CA LEU A 123 5.00 10.13 1.51
C LEU A 123 5.04 8.62 1.76
N PHE A 124 5.17 8.23 3.02
CA PHE A 124 5.17 6.83 3.49
C PHE A 124 4.12 6.66 4.57
N ILE A 125 3.57 5.45 4.70
CA ILE A 125 2.61 5.15 5.78
C ILE A 125 3.39 4.49 6.90
N HIS A 126 3.22 5.02 8.11
CA HIS A 126 3.64 4.39 9.34
C HIS A 126 2.56 3.38 9.76
N CYS A 127 2.93 2.11 9.88
CA CYS A 127 2.02 1.04 10.28
C CYS A 127 2.80 0.05 11.15
N GLU A 128 2.31 -0.19 12.37
CA GLU A 128 2.94 -1.12 13.31
C GLU A 128 2.67 -2.59 12.96
N ASP A 129 1.61 -2.86 12.20
CA ASP A 129 1.25 -4.19 11.76
C ASP A 129 2.17 -4.65 10.62
N GLY A 130 2.78 -5.83 10.80
CA GLY A 130 3.75 -6.38 9.84
C GLY A 130 3.17 -6.72 8.46
N ASP A 131 1.85 -6.93 8.37
CA ASP A 131 1.15 -7.16 7.10
C ASP A 131 0.64 -5.85 6.48
N MET A 132 1.04 -4.69 7.02
CA MET A 132 0.64 -3.35 6.58
C MET A 132 -0.89 -3.17 6.63
N LEU A 133 -1.52 -3.63 7.72
CA LEU A 133 -2.94 -3.46 8.00
C LEU A 133 -3.17 -2.36 9.04
N LEU A 134 -3.97 -1.37 8.68
CA LEU A 134 -4.44 -0.36 9.61
C LEU A 134 -5.72 -0.86 10.31
N PRO A 135 -5.89 -0.63 11.62
CA PRO A 135 -7.12 -0.95 12.32
C PRO A 135 -8.31 -0.23 11.69
N LEU A 136 -9.36 -0.98 11.39
CA LEU A 136 -10.61 -0.47 10.83
C LEU A 136 -11.60 -0.26 11.98
N GLU A 137 -12.07 0.98 12.13
CA GLU A 137 -13.15 1.33 13.05
C GLU A 137 -14.48 1.04 12.35
N CYS A 138 -15.13 -0.07 12.71
CA CYS A 138 -16.39 -0.48 12.13
C CYS A 138 -17.16 -1.44 13.04
N ASP A 139 -18.45 -1.58 12.79
CA ASP A 139 -19.25 -2.71 13.28
C ASP A 139 -18.84 -4.02 12.57
N PRO A 140 -19.22 -5.19 13.11
CA PRO A 140 -19.05 -6.46 12.41
C PRO A 140 -19.68 -6.39 11.00
N PRO A 141 -18.93 -6.77 9.94
CA PRO A 141 -19.43 -6.68 8.58
C PRO A 141 -20.51 -7.71 8.31
N GLU A 142 -21.42 -7.38 7.41
CA GLU A 142 -22.31 -8.36 6.80
C GLU A 142 -21.56 -9.15 5.72
N ILE A 143 -21.88 -10.44 5.58
CA ILE A 143 -21.36 -11.22 4.46
C ILE A 143 -22.31 -11.06 3.27
N ARG A 144 -21.83 -10.33 2.26
CA ARG A 144 -22.54 -10.07 1.02
C ARG A 144 -22.21 -11.13 -0.03
N GLU A 145 -23.24 -11.56 -0.77
CA GLU A 145 -23.09 -12.39 -1.97
C GLU A 145 -23.08 -11.49 -3.23
N ASP A 146 -22.09 -11.69 -4.09
CA ASP A 146 -21.98 -11.01 -5.38
C ASP A 146 -21.88 -12.03 -6.52
N VAL A 147 -22.68 -11.81 -7.57
CA VAL A 147 -22.54 -12.53 -8.84
C VAL A 147 -21.42 -11.88 -9.65
N VAL A 148 -20.33 -12.60 -9.86
CA VAL A 148 -19.16 -12.12 -10.63
C VAL A 148 -18.95 -12.94 -11.90
N ARG A 149 -18.34 -12.31 -12.91
CA ARG A 149 -17.92 -13.00 -14.14
C ARG A 149 -16.43 -13.31 -14.07
N VAL A 150 -16.07 -14.57 -14.34
CA VAL A 150 -14.70 -15.07 -14.37
C VAL A 150 -14.37 -15.65 -15.75
N GLY A 151 -13.31 -15.12 -16.38
CA GLY A 151 -12.80 -15.62 -17.66
C GLY A 151 -13.81 -15.54 -18.82
N MET A 152 -13.82 -16.57 -19.68
CA MET A 152 -14.67 -16.68 -20.88
C MET A 152 -16.17 -16.86 -20.57
N GLY A 153 -16.77 -15.93 -19.82
CA GLY A 153 -18.22 -15.90 -19.56
C GLY A 153 -18.73 -16.83 -18.46
N SER A 154 -17.86 -17.49 -17.69
CA SER A 154 -18.31 -18.27 -16.53
C SER A 154 -18.77 -17.33 -15.41
N THR A 155 -19.83 -17.72 -14.72
CA THR A 155 -20.35 -17.00 -13.55
C THR A 155 -19.87 -17.69 -12.28
N ASP A 156 -19.56 -16.89 -11.27
CA ASP A 156 -19.18 -17.35 -9.92
C ASP A 156 -19.92 -16.49 -8.89
N LEU A 157 -20.18 -17.07 -7.72
CA LEU A 157 -20.66 -16.31 -6.56
C LEU A 157 -19.44 -15.92 -5.72
N ARG A 158 -19.45 -14.74 -5.10
CA ARG A 158 -18.40 -14.31 -4.18
C ARG A 158 -19.00 -13.80 -2.89
N TYR A 159 -18.51 -14.33 -1.78
CA TYR A 159 -18.91 -13.94 -0.45
C TYR A 159 -17.83 -13.03 0.12
N ARG A 160 -18.22 -11.83 0.55
CA ARG A 160 -17.28 -10.78 0.94
C ARG A 160 -17.81 -9.98 2.13
N PRO A 161 -16.93 -9.49 3.02
CA PRO A 161 -17.34 -8.57 4.07
C PRO A 161 -17.80 -7.24 3.47
N TYR A 162 -18.92 -6.75 3.97
CA TYR A 162 -19.55 -5.49 3.65
C TYR A 162 -19.65 -4.64 4.91
N TYR A 163 -18.91 -3.53 4.93
CA TYR A 163 -18.89 -2.58 6.05
C TYR A 163 -19.77 -1.38 5.69
N HIS A 164 -20.89 -1.22 6.39
CA HIS A 164 -21.82 -0.10 6.20
C HIS A 164 -21.15 1.24 6.54
N GLU A 165 -20.59 1.30 7.74
CA GLU A 165 -19.85 2.45 8.26
C GLU A 165 -18.44 2.01 8.61
N TRP A 166 -17.47 2.86 8.28
CA TRP A 166 -16.07 2.56 8.51
C TRP A 166 -15.26 3.85 8.63
N ALA A 167 -14.25 3.83 9.48
CA ALA A 167 -13.22 4.84 9.55
C ALA A 167 -11.86 4.20 9.80
N VAL A 168 -10.79 4.93 9.50
CA VAL A 168 -9.43 4.49 9.79
C VAL A 168 -8.54 5.69 10.06
N SER A 169 -7.73 5.56 11.10
CA SER A 169 -6.66 6.52 11.39
C SER A 169 -5.38 6.06 10.70
N VAL A 170 -4.78 6.94 9.89
CA VAL A 170 -3.56 6.68 9.13
C VAL A 170 -2.50 7.71 9.47
N THR A 171 -1.31 7.23 9.80
CA THR A 171 -0.14 8.06 10.08
C THR A 171 0.81 8.05 8.87
N PHE A 172 1.21 9.23 8.43
CA PHE A 172 2.11 9.43 7.31
C PHE A 172 3.44 10.02 7.77
N ASP A 173 4.52 9.48 7.22
CA ASP A 173 5.85 10.07 7.22
C ASP A 173 6.00 10.88 5.93
N LEU A 174 6.17 12.20 6.07
CA LEU A 174 6.17 13.17 4.98
C LEU A 174 7.51 13.91 4.91
N ASP A 175 8.14 13.92 3.73
CA ASP A 175 9.22 14.85 3.44
C ASP A 175 8.62 16.26 3.21
N SER A 176 8.61 17.07 4.27
CA SER A 176 8.01 18.41 4.26
C SER A 176 8.79 19.43 3.44
N SER A 177 9.98 19.07 2.95
CA SER A 177 10.72 19.87 1.98
C SER A 177 10.14 19.74 0.55
N LEU A 178 9.41 18.66 0.29
CA LEU A 178 8.89 18.30 -1.03
C LEU A 178 7.37 18.39 -1.13
N LEU A 179 6.64 18.09 -0.05
CA LEU A 179 5.19 18.02 -0.06
C LEU A 179 4.62 18.61 1.24
N GLN A 180 3.71 19.57 1.13
CA GLN A 180 3.10 20.22 2.30
C GLN A 180 1.98 19.37 2.89
N VAL A 181 1.69 19.56 4.17
CA VAL A 181 0.64 18.79 4.87
C VAL A 181 -0.74 19.09 4.26
N GLU A 182 -1.00 20.35 3.93
CA GLU A 182 -2.25 20.81 3.34
C GLU A 182 -2.50 20.15 1.97
N ASP A 183 -1.45 19.98 1.17
CA ASP A 183 -1.51 19.28 -0.12
C ASP A 183 -1.87 17.81 0.06
N VAL A 184 -1.34 17.16 1.12
CA VAL A 184 -1.69 15.78 1.47
C VAL A 184 -3.16 15.67 1.88
N ILE A 185 -3.66 16.57 2.73
CA ILE A 185 -5.08 16.60 3.15
C ILE A 185 -6.00 16.80 1.94
N ALA A 186 -5.67 17.73 1.05
CA ALA A 186 -6.43 17.95 -0.19
C ALA A 186 -6.40 16.71 -1.09
N LEU A 187 -5.24 16.05 -1.21
CA LEU A 187 -5.07 14.82 -1.98
C LEU A 187 -5.87 13.65 -1.41
N ILE A 188 -5.94 13.50 -0.08
CA ILE A 188 -6.75 12.48 0.59
C ILE A 188 -8.23 12.63 0.20
N ASN A 189 -8.78 13.84 0.30
CA ASN A 189 -10.16 14.10 -0.10
C ASN A 189 -10.40 13.82 -1.59
N ARG A 190 -9.45 14.18 -2.45
CA ARG A 190 -9.55 13.88 -3.89
C ARG A 190 -9.51 12.38 -4.18
N ALA A 191 -8.65 11.64 -3.49
CA ALA A 191 -8.56 10.19 -3.60
C ALA A 191 -9.85 9.52 -3.14
N GLY A 192 -10.41 9.97 -2.02
CA GLY A 192 -11.68 9.45 -1.52
C GLY A 192 -12.88 9.76 -2.41
N PHE A 193 -12.87 10.90 -3.12
CA PHE A 193 -13.91 11.25 -4.07
C PHE A 193 -13.82 10.45 -5.38
N GLY A 194 -12.64 10.44 -6.02
CA GLY A 194 -12.49 9.99 -7.42
C GLY A 194 -11.83 8.62 -7.61
N VAL A 195 -11.27 8.02 -6.56
CA VAL A 195 -10.55 6.73 -6.65
C VAL A 195 -11.19 5.69 -5.75
N GLY A 196 -11.33 6.00 -4.46
CA GLY A 196 -11.79 5.08 -3.41
C GLY A 196 -10.81 3.96 -3.09
N ILE A 197 -11.21 3.06 -2.18
CA ILE A 197 -10.47 1.85 -1.81
C ILE A 197 -11.37 0.62 -1.85
N GLY A 198 -10.77 -0.57 -1.76
CA GLY A 198 -11.51 -1.83 -1.79
C GLY A 198 -12.09 -2.16 -3.17
N GLU A 199 -13.09 -3.04 -3.13
CA GLU A 199 -13.78 -3.57 -4.30
C GLU A 199 -14.91 -2.65 -4.77
N TRP A 200 -15.17 -2.65 -6.09
CA TRP A 200 -16.23 -1.82 -6.68
C TRP A 200 -16.09 -0.31 -6.38
N ARG A 201 -14.84 0.15 -6.24
CA ARG A 201 -14.52 1.57 -6.08
C ARG A 201 -14.66 2.38 -7.37
N PRO A 202 -14.76 3.72 -7.30
CA PRO A 202 -14.84 4.61 -8.48
C PRO A 202 -13.82 4.31 -9.58
N GLU A 203 -12.55 4.08 -9.22
CA GLU A 203 -11.49 3.76 -10.19
C GLU A 203 -11.75 2.46 -10.98
N LYS A 204 -12.64 1.60 -10.47
CA LYS A 204 -13.04 0.33 -11.08
C LYS A 204 -14.47 0.35 -11.62
N GLY A 205 -15.06 1.54 -11.75
CA GLY A 205 -16.39 1.74 -12.33
C GLY A 205 -17.55 1.42 -11.38
N GLY A 206 -17.30 1.34 -10.08
CA GLY A 206 -18.35 1.24 -9.05
C GLY A 206 -18.42 2.48 -8.16
N GLU A 207 -19.13 2.40 -7.04
CA GLU A 207 -19.41 3.54 -6.14
C GLU A 207 -18.99 3.31 -4.68
N PHE A 208 -18.42 2.13 -4.35
CA PHE A 208 -18.07 1.75 -2.97
C PHE A 208 -16.69 2.25 -2.53
N GLY A 209 -16.43 2.22 -1.23
CA GLY A 209 -15.14 2.55 -0.64
C GLY A 209 -14.68 4.00 -0.85
N ARG A 210 -15.62 4.93 -1.03
CA ARG A 210 -15.35 6.38 -1.04
C ARG A 210 -15.19 6.88 0.39
N PHE A 211 -14.33 7.87 0.57
CA PHE A 211 -14.02 8.43 1.89
C PHE A 211 -13.74 9.93 1.82
N ARG A 212 -13.62 10.54 3.00
CA ARG A 212 -13.15 11.91 3.21
C ARG A 212 -12.28 11.96 4.46
N VAL A 213 -11.50 13.02 4.59
CA VAL A 213 -10.91 13.38 5.87
C VAL A 213 -12.04 13.66 6.86
N ASP A 214 -11.93 13.08 8.04
CA ASP A 214 -12.82 13.39 9.16
C ASP A 214 -12.40 14.73 9.76
N THR A 215 -13.30 15.71 9.75
CA THR A 215 -13.07 17.06 10.27
C THR A 215 -13.38 17.20 11.76
N GLU A 216 -14.01 16.19 12.37
CA GLU A 216 -14.33 16.20 13.80
C GLU A 216 -13.14 15.76 14.66
N THR A 217 -12.26 14.93 14.09
CA THR A 217 -11.02 14.49 14.74
C THR A 217 -9.87 15.44 14.42
N PRO A 218 -9.19 16.03 15.41
CA PRO A 218 -8.04 16.90 15.18
C PRO A 218 -6.91 16.20 14.43
N LEU A 219 -6.25 16.93 13.53
CA LEU A 219 -5.03 16.48 12.88
C LEU A 219 -3.86 16.55 13.88
N GLU A 220 -3.12 15.45 14.02
CA GLU A 220 -1.90 15.44 14.83
C GLU A 220 -0.68 15.59 13.91
N ILE A 221 0.15 16.60 14.17
CA ILE A 221 1.33 16.91 13.37
C ILE A 221 2.54 17.04 14.28
N SER A 222 3.58 16.26 14.01
CA SER A 222 4.89 16.34 14.68
C SER A 222 5.97 16.57 13.62
N LYS A 223 6.83 17.58 13.83
CA LYS A 223 7.98 17.85 12.94
C LYS A 223 9.27 17.38 13.59
N GLN A 224 10.09 16.67 12.82
CA GLN A 224 11.38 16.13 13.24
C GLN A 224 12.43 16.41 12.15
N GLN A 225 13.68 16.63 12.57
CA GLN A 225 14.82 16.66 11.65
C GLN A 225 15.53 15.31 11.72
N VAL A 226 15.81 14.71 10.55
CA VAL A 226 16.48 13.41 10.41
C VAL A 226 17.70 13.53 9.49
#